data_AF-A0A852HR22-F1
#
_entry.id   AF-A0A852HR22-F1
#
_cell.length_a   1.000
_cell.length_b   1.000
_cell.length_c   1.000
_cell.angle_alpha   90.00
_cell.angle_beta   90.00
_cell.angle_gamma   90.00
#
_symmetry.space_group_name_H-M   'P 1'
#
loop_
_entity.id
_entity.type
_entity.pdbx_description
1 polymer ?
#
loop_
_entity_poly.entity_id
_entity_poly.type
_entity_poly.pdbx_seq_one_letter_code
_entity_poly.pdbx_strand_id
1 'polypeptide(L)'
;IPVSRPQPSPEDLRALLGNVQRLNETFRDLQLRLLHPPAQADLLEHVWRLQDLLQNHSESLLLLTASLRGLEGLLRSLQAQAGQTDRSVARLRDSLGQQSDAAQLELSRLSVEANSSRLLLDHHQHLLGHLGGRLEALGEQVAALGGAVDSMNRSFSYDVRVHHSRLRDLQGLLGNASADARRARAEQAAMGRQLRLELALLNNVTEELRLQDWEHSAALRNVSVIRGPPGPKGDRGTEGMEGEPGLPGLPGLRGLPGERGPPGPRGLKGDQGELGPRGPMGMRGFKG
;
A
#
# COMPACT_ATOMS: atom_id res chain seq x y z
N ILE A 1 -19.67 -133.71 -64.74
CA ILE A 1 -19.94 -134.46 -63.50
C ILE A 1 -21.33 -134.04 -63.04
N PRO A 2 -22.37 -134.89 -63.09
CA PRO A 2 -23.67 -134.52 -62.55
C PRO A 2 -23.61 -134.70 -61.02
N VAL A 3 -23.86 -133.62 -60.27
CA VAL A 3 -24.00 -133.68 -58.81
C VAL A 3 -25.45 -134.06 -58.52
N SER A 4 -25.66 -135.33 -58.20
CA SER A 4 -26.94 -135.87 -57.77
C SER A 4 -27.43 -135.13 -56.52
N ARG A 5 -28.66 -134.58 -56.59
CA ARG A 5 -29.37 -134.11 -55.39
C ARG A 5 -29.47 -135.29 -54.41
N PRO A 6 -29.03 -135.15 -53.15
CA PRO A 6 -29.23 -136.22 -52.17
C PRO A 6 -30.74 -136.34 -51.92
N GLN A 7 -31.27 -137.54 -52.15
CA GLN A 7 -32.61 -137.89 -51.70
C GLN A 7 -32.60 -137.89 -50.16
N PRO A 8 -33.58 -137.24 -49.51
CA PRO A 8 -33.59 -137.18 -48.05
C PRO A 8 -33.76 -138.59 -47.49
N SER A 9 -32.96 -138.93 -46.48
CA SER A 9 -33.04 -140.23 -45.83
C SER A 9 -34.40 -140.38 -45.13
N PRO A 10 -34.94 -141.61 -45.00
CA PRO A 10 -36.23 -141.83 -44.35
C PRO A 10 -36.24 -141.40 -42.87
N GLU A 11 -35.07 -141.29 -42.23
CA GLU A 11 -34.91 -140.79 -40.86
C GLU A 11 -34.97 -139.26 -40.79
N ASP A 12 -34.39 -138.55 -41.76
CA ASP A 12 -34.46 -137.09 -41.84
C ASP A 12 -35.89 -136.61 -42.09
N LEU A 13 -36.64 -137.31 -42.95
CA LEU A 13 -38.06 -137.04 -43.17
C LEU A 13 -38.90 -137.32 -41.91
N ARG A 14 -38.56 -138.34 -41.13
CA ARG A 14 -39.23 -138.63 -39.84
C ARG A 14 -38.89 -137.58 -38.78
N ALA A 15 -37.65 -137.10 -38.72
CA ALA A 15 -37.25 -136.03 -37.81
C ALA A 15 -37.91 -134.70 -38.17
N LEU A 16 -37.99 -134.37 -39.48
CA LEU A 16 -38.72 -133.21 -39.97
C LEU A 16 -40.23 -133.33 -39.71
N LEU A 17 -40.83 -134.49 -39.96
CA LEU A 17 -42.24 -134.74 -39.63
C LEU A 17 -42.50 -134.65 -38.13
N GLY A 18 -41.62 -135.18 -37.29
CA GLY A 18 -41.73 -135.09 -35.82
C GLY A 18 -41.51 -133.67 -35.30
N ASN A 19 -40.67 -132.86 -35.97
CA ASN A 19 -40.48 -131.46 -35.63
C ASN A 19 -41.65 -130.60 -36.12
N VAL A 20 -42.17 -130.88 -37.31
CA VAL A 20 -43.38 -130.25 -37.84
C VAL A 20 -44.59 -130.63 -36.99
N GLN A 21 -44.70 -131.87 -36.52
CA GLN A 21 -45.75 -132.28 -35.58
C GLN A 21 -45.60 -131.61 -34.23
N ARG A 22 -44.40 -131.53 -33.64
CA ARG A 22 -44.17 -130.79 -32.40
C ARG A 22 -44.42 -129.29 -32.54
N LEU A 23 -44.05 -128.68 -33.67
CA LEU A 23 -44.38 -127.29 -33.98
C LEU A 23 -45.88 -127.10 -34.17
N ASN A 24 -46.55 -128.04 -34.82
CA ASN A 24 -47.98 -127.97 -35.05
C ASN A 24 -48.77 -128.26 -33.76
N GLU A 25 -48.26 -129.11 -32.86
CA GLU A 25 -48.79 -129.36 -31.52
C GLU A 25 -48.57 -128.17 -30.60
N THR A 26 -47.38 -127.57 -30.58
CA THR A 26 -47.13 -126.34 -29.81
C THR A 26 -47.90 -125.15 -30.36
N PHE A 27 -48.08 -125.05 -31.68
CA PHE A 27 -48.95 -124.06 -32.30
C PHE A 27 -50.43 -124.32 -32.00
N ARG A 28 -50.88 -125.59 -31.98
CA ARG A 28 -52.22 -125.97 -31.53
C ARG A 28 -52.41 -125.66 -30.05
N ASP A 29 -51.43 -125.94 -29.20
CA ASP A 29 -51.48 -125.65 -27.76
C ASP A 29 -51.49 -124.15 -27.49
N LEU A 30 -50.70 -123.38 -28.23
CA LEU A 30 -50.74 -121.92 -28.18
C LEU A 30 -52.07 -121.38 -28.71
N GLN A 31 -52.58 -121.91 -29.82
CA GLN A 31 -53.90 -121.57 -30.33
C GLN A 31 -55.00 -121.96 -29.35
N LEU A 32 -54.92 -123.11 -28.69
CA LEU A 32 -55.89 -123.59 -27.69
C LEU A 32 -55.84 -122.74 -26.42
N ARG A 33 -54.64 -122.32 -25.98
CA ARG A 33 -54.46 -121.35 -24.89
C ARG A 33 -54.98 -119.97 -25.29
N LEU A 34 -54.84 -119.54 -26.54
CA LEU A 34 -55.40 -118.29 -27.05
C LEU A 34 -56.92 -118.36 -27.36
N LEU A 35 -57.46 -119.56 -27.60
CA LEU A 35 -58.88 -119.88 -27.79
C LEU A 35 -59.60 -120.10 -26.45
N HIS A 36 -58.87 -120.18 -25.33
CA HIS A 36 -59.47 -120.16 -24.01
C HIS A 36 -59.86 -118.71 -23.67
N PRO A 37 -61.17 -118.43 -23.46
CA PRO A 37 -61.65 -117.08 -23.17
C PRO A 37 -60.94 -116.35 -22.02
N PRO A 38 -60.50 -117.00 -20.91
CA PRO A 38 -59.80 -116.27 -19.85
C PRO A 38 -58.40 -115.77 -20.26
N ALA A 39 -57.61 -116.53 -21.03
CA ALA A 39 -56.26 -116.13 -21.40
C ALA A 39 -56.22 -115.03 -22.47
N GLN A 40 -57.22 -115.01 -23.36
CA GLN A 40 -57.39 -113.91 -24.32
C GLN A 40 -57.86 -112.62 -23.63
N ALA A 41 -58.71 -112.76 -22.60
CA ALA A 41 -59.13 -111.64 -21.75
C ALA A 41 -57.96 -111.07 -20.93
N ASP A 42 -57.14 -111.93 -20.32
CA ASP A 42 -55.96 -111.53 -19.56
C ASP A 42 -54.95 -110.77 -20.45
N LEU A 43 -54.69 -111.26 -21.67
CA LEU A 43 -53.81 -110.55 -22.62
C LEU A 43 -54.36 -109.20 -23.05
N LEU A 44 -55.67 -109.12 -23.35
CA LEU A 44 -56.32 -107.86 -23.69
C LEU A 44 -56.30 -106.87 -22.52
N GLU A 45 -56.44 -107.35 -21.28
CA GLU A 45 -56.32 -106.54 -20.07
C GLU A 45 -54.88 -106.02 -19.88
N HIS A 46 -53.86 -106.86 -20.09
CA HIS A 46 -52.47 -106.43 -20.04
C HIS A 46 -52.14 -105.42 -21.15
N VAL A 47 -52.65 -105.61 -22.37
CA VAL A 47 -52.50 -104.67 -23.48
C VAL A 47 -53.20 -103.34 -23.16
N TRP A 48 -54.41 -103.38 -22.60
CA TRP A 48 -55.12 -102.18 -22.17
C TRP A 48 -54.39 -101.44 -21.04
N ARG A 49 -53.90 -102.15 -20.02
CA ARG A 49 -53.10 -101.55 -18.93
C ARG A 49 -51.81 -100.94 -19.44
N LEU A 50 -51.12 -101.59 -20.38
CA LEU A 50 -49.93 -101.05 -21.02
C LEU A 50 -50.26 -99.81 -21.84
N GLN A 51 -51.38 -99.82 -22.57
CA GLN A 51 -51.84 -98.69 -23.34
C GLN A 51 -52.19 -97.50 -22.45
N ASP A 52 -52.91 -97.73 -21.35
CA ASP A 52 -53.24 -96.71 -20.36
C ASP A 52 -51.98 -96.14 -19.67
N LEU A 53 -51.02 -96.99 -19.31
CA LEU A 53 -49.71 -96.55 -18.80
C LEU A 53 -48.95 -95.70 -19.81
N LEU A 54 -48.91 -96.10 -21.08
CA LEU A 54 -48.28 -95.34 -22.16
C LEU A 54 -48.99 -93.99 -22.38
N GLN A 55 -50.32 -93.98 -22.31
CA GLN A 55 -51.12 -92.76 -22.41
C GLN A 55 -50.79 -91.80 -21.27
N ASN A 56 -50.81 -92.27 -20.02
CA ASN A 56 -50.47 -91.49 -18.82
C ASN A 56 -49.02 -90.97 -18.85
N HIS A 57 -48.08 -91.78 -19.34
CA HIS A 57 -46.70 -91.32 -19.53
C HIS A 57 -46.60 -90.26 -20.64
N SER A 58 -47.35 -90.41 -21.73
CA SER A 58 -47.37 -89.41 -22.80
C SER A 58 -47.93 -88.06 -22.32
N GLU A 59 -48.97 -88.07 -21.50
CA GLU A 59 -49.55 -86.86 -20.91
C GLU A 59 -48.58 -86.21 -19.91
N SER A 60 -47.92 -86.99 -19.05
CA SER A 60 -46.92 -86.45 -18.11
C SER A 60 -45.70 -85.86 -18.83
N LEU A 61 -45.25 -86.46 -19.94
CA LEU A 61 -44.20 -85.89 -20.79
C LEU A 61 -44.63 -84.59 -21.47
N LEU A 62 -45.88 -84.49 -21.94
CA LEU A 62 -46.41 -83.25 -22.51
C LEU A 62 -46.46 -82.13 -21.47
N LEU A 63 -46.90 -82.43 -20.24
CA LEU A 63 -46.89 -81.48 -19.12
C LEU A 63 -45.47 -81.04 -18.74
N LEU A 64 -44.52 -81.99 -18.69
CA LEU A 64 -43.11 -81.69 -18.44
C LEU A 64 -42.52 -80.79 -19.54
N THR A 65 -42.87 -81.05 -20.80
CA THR A 65 -42.40 -80.23 -21.92
C THR A 65 -42.96 -78.81 -21.84
N ALA A 66 -44.23 -78.66 -21.45
CA ALA A 66 -44.85 -77.36 -21.24
C ALA A 66 -44.21 -76.59 -20.07
N SER A 67 -43.90 -77.28 -18.95
CA SER A 67 -43.25 -76.64 -17.79
C SER A 67 -41.80 -76.24 -18.09
N LEU A 68 -41.04 -77.07 -18.81
CA LEU A 68 -39.69 -76.74 -19.29
C LEU A 68 -39.70 -75.51 -20.20
N ARG A 69 -40.67 -75.43 -21.13
CA ARG A 69 -40.84 -74.27 -22.01
C ARG A 69 -41.22 -73.01 -21.23
N GLY A 70 -42.02 -73.14 -20.18
CA GLY A 70 -42.34 -72.06 -19.24
C GLY A 70 -41.10 -71.55 -18.49
N LEU A 71 -40.30 -72.48 -17.93
CA LEU A 71 -39.03 -72.16 -17.27
C LEU A 71 -38.03 -71.49 -18.21
N GLU A 72 -37.94 -71.96 -19.46
CA GLU A 72 -37.08 -71.34 -20.47
C GLU A 72 -37.52 -69.89 -20.78
N GLY A 73 -38.83 -69.65 -20.84
CA GLY A 73 -39.41 -68.31 -20.99
C GLY A 73 -39.05 -67.38 -19.81
N LEU A 74 -39.17 -67.89 -18.58
CA LEU A 74 -38.79 -67.15 -17.36
C LEU A 74 -37.28 -66.88 -17.30
N LEU A 75 -36.44 -67.83 -17.70
CA LEU A 75 -34.99 -67.62 -17.78
C LEU A 75 -34.65 -66.52 -18.79
N ARG A 76 -35.30 -66.51 -19.96
CA ARG A 76 -35.09 -65.45 -20.97
C ARG A 76 -35.55 -64.08 -20.46
N SER A 77 -36.67 -63.99 -19.74
CA SER A 77 -37.13 -62.70 -19.18
C SER A 77 -36.19 -62.20 -18.08
N LEU A 78 -35.72 -63.09 -17.21
CA LEU A 78 -34.77 -62.77 -16.15
C LEU A 78 -33.43 -62.32 -16.74
N GLN A 79 -32.96 -62.97 -17.80
CA GLN A 79 -31.75 -62.57 -18.53
C GLN A 79 -31.90 -61.21 -19.22
N ALA A 80 -33.07 -60.93 -19.80
CA ALA A 80 -33.36 -59.60 -20.37
C ALA A 80 -33.39 -58.52 -19.28
N GLN A 81 -33.96 -58.83 -18.11
CA GLN A 81 -34.02 -57.91 -16.97
C GLN A 81 -32.63 -57.67 -16.37
N ALA A 82 -31.79 -58.70 -16.24
CA ALA A 82 -30.39 -58.56 -15.84
C ALA A 82 -29.60 -57.64 -16.80
N GLY A 83 -29.80 -57.81 -18.11
CA GLY A 83 -29.19 -56.93 -19.11
C GLY A 83 -29.69 -55.48 -19.03
N GLN A 84 -30.95 -55.25 -18.63
CA GLN A 84 -31.47 -53.91 -18.37
C GLN A 84 -30.89 -53.30 -17.09
N THR A 85 -30.72 -54.09 -16.03
CA THR A 85 -30.10 -53.63 -14.79
C THR A 85 -28.62 -53.30 -14.98
N ASP A 86 -27.88 -54.08 -15.76
CA ASP A 86 -26.47 -53.77 -16.07
C ASP A 86 -26.34 -52.44 -16.81
N ARG A 87 -27.25 -52.17 -17.75
CA ARG A 87 -27.30 -50.90 -18.48
C ARG A 87 -27.69 -49.73 -17.58
N SER A 88 -28.61 -49.91 -16.63
CA SER A 88 -28.98 -48.83 -15.70
C SER A 88 -27.84 -48.53 -14.72
N VAL A 89 -27.17 -49.56 -14.20
CA VAL A 89 -25.99 -49.42 -13.35
C VAL A 89 -24.84 -48.74 -14.10
N ALA A 90 -24.60 -49.09 -15.36
CA ALA A 90 -23.60 -48.43 -16.20
C ALA A 90 -23.92 -46.92 -16.35
N ARG A 91 -25.16 -46.57 -16.70
CA ARG A 91 -25.58 -45.14 -16.80
C ARG A 91 -25.43 -44.39 -15.49
N LEU A 92 -25.77 -45.02 -14.37
CA LEU A 92 -25.60 -44.41 -13.04
C LEU A 92 -24.12 -44.19 -12.74
N ARG A 93 -23.26 -45.17 -13.02
CA ARG A 93 -21.80 -45.04 -12.87
C ARG A 93 -21.25 -43.89 -13.71
N ASP A 94 -21.66 -43.78 -14.98
CA ASP A 94 -21.20 -42.72 -15.87
C ASP A 94 -21.66 -41.34 -15.39
N SER A 95 -22.92 -41.21 -14.96
CA SER A 95 -23.46 -39.96 -14.39
C SER A 95 -22.73 -39.56 -13.12
N LEU A 96 -22.45 -40.52 -12.24
CA LEU A 96 -21.74 -40.27 -10.97
C LEU A 96 -20.27 -39.89 -11.22
N GLY A 97 -19.65 -40.49 -12.24
CA GLY A 97 -18.32 -40.08 -12.73
C GLY A 97 -18.33 -38.64 -13.24
N GLN A 98 -19.26 -38.29 -14.13
CA GLN A 98 -19.39 -36.93 -14.65
C GLN A 98 -19.65 -35.89 -13.55
N GLN A 99 -20.50 -36.21 -12.57
CA GLN A 99 -20.73 -35.31 -11.43
C GLN A 99 -19.49 -35.16 -10.53
N SER A 100 -18.76 -36.24 -10.30
CA SER A 100 -17.49 -36.20 -9.56
C SER A 100 -16.48 -35.30 -10.26
N ASP A 101 -16.29 -35.48 -11.57
CA ASP A 101 -15.34 -34.69 -12.36
C ASP A 101 -15.74 -33.21 -12.40
N ALA A 102 -17.03 -32.92 -12.59
CA ALA A 102 -17.55 -31.56 -12.54
C ALA A 102 -17.35 -30.93 -11.15
N ALA A 103 -17.60 -31.67 -10.07
CA ALA A 103 -17.38 -31.18 -8.71
C ALA A 103 -15.89 -30.93 -8.42
N GLN A 104 -14.99 -31.79 -8.92
CA GLN A 104 -13.55 -31.61 -8.77
C GLN A 104 -13.04 -30.37 -9.52
N LEU A 105 -13.57 -30.12 -10.72
CA LEU A 105 -13.24 -28.92 -11.49
C LEU A 105 -13.72 -27.65 -10.78
N GLU A 106 -14.95 -27.64 -10.26
CA GLU A 106 -15.48 -26.51 -9.49
C GLU A 106 -14.68 -26.27 -8.19
N LEU A 107 -14.32 -27.32 -7.46
CA LEU A 107 -13.47 -27.19 -6.26
C LEU A 107 -12.10 -26.63 -6.61
N SER A 108 -11.50 -27.07 -7.71
CA SER A 108 -10.21 -26.57 -8.17
C SER A 108 -10.30 -25.09 -8.57
N ARG A 109 -11.37 -24.72 -9.28
CA ARG A 109 -11.64 -23.33 -9.67
C ARG A 109 -11.81 -22.44 -8.44
N LEU A 110 -12.67 -22.84 -7.50
CA LEU A 110 -12.91 -22.11 -6.25
C LEU A 110 -11.63 -21.99 -5.42
N SER A 111 -10.79 -23.03 -5.39
CA SER A 111 -9.49 -22.97 -4.72
C SER A 111 -8.56 -21.94 -5.34
N VAL A 112 -8.50 -21.86 -6.67
CA VAL A 112 -7.71 -20.84 -7.39
C VAL A 112 -8.26 -19.44 -7.12
N GLU A 113 -9.58 -19.25 -7.21
CA GLU A 113 -10.23 -17.97 -6.93
C GLU A 113 -9.99 -17.53 -5.47
N ALA A 114 -10.12 -18.44 -4.51
CA ALA A 114 -9.84 -18.17 -3.10
C ALA A 114 -8.36 -17.81 -2.86
N ASN A 115 -7.41 -18.53 -3.47
CA ASN A 115 -5.99 -18.22 -3.38
C ASN A 115 -5.66 -16.85 -3.99
N SER A 116 -6.27 -16.52 -5.14
CA SER A 116 -6.10 -15.21 -5.77
C SER A 116 -6.63 -14.07 -4.89
N SER A 117 -7.79 -14.30 -4.27
CA SER A 117 -8.42 -13.34 -3.36
C SER A 117 -7.56 -13.13 -2.12
N ARG A 118 -7.00 -14.20 -1.56
CA ARG A 118 -6.07 -14.13 -0.43
C ARG A 118 -4.80 -13.33 -0.77
N LEU A 119 -4.19 -13.58 -1.92
CA LEU A 119 -3.02 -12.81 -2.38
C LEU A 119 -3.34 -11.32 -2.56
N LEU A 120 -4.52 -11.01 -3.08
CA LEU A 120 -4.98 -9.62 -3.23
C LEU A 120 -5.17 -8.94 -1.87
N LEU A 121 -5.74 -9.65 -0.89
CA LEU A 121 -5.89 -9.15 0.48
C LEU A 121 -4.52 -8.93 1.15
N ASP A 122 -3.59 -9.88 1.01
CA ASP A 122 -2.22 -9.75 1.53
C ASP A 122 -1.52 -8.51 0.91
N HIS A 123 -1.72 -8.29 -0.39
CA HIS A 123 -1.20 -7.10 -1.07
C HIS A 123 -1.80 -5.80 -0.51
N HIS A 124 -3.12 -5.74 -0.31
CA HIS A 124 -3.78 -4.56 0.27
C HIS A 124 -3.33 -4.33 1.71
N GLN A 125 -3.16 -5.38 2.51
CA GLN A 125 -2.64 -5.27 3.87
C GLN A 125 -1.23 -4.67 3.88
N HIS A 126 -0.38 -5.07 2.94
CA HIS A 126 0.96 -4.49 2.78
C HIS A 126 0.91 -3.01 2.39
N LEU A 127 0.07 -2.64 1.41
CA LEU A 127 -0.10 -1.25 1.00
C LEU A 127 -0.61 -0.36 2.14
N LEU A 128 -1.60 -0.85 2.91
CA LEU A 128 -2.13 -0.15 4.08
C LEU A 128 -1.07 0.03 5.15
N GLY A 129 -0.25 -1.00 5.41
CA GLY A 129 0.88 -0.90 6.33
C GLY A 129 1.91 0.15 5.89
N HIS A 130 2.25 0.17 4.60
CA HIS A 130 3.16 1.17 4.05
C HIS A 130 2.59 2.60 4.11
N LEU A 131 1.30 2.77 3.83
CA LEU A 131 0.62 4.06 4.00
C LEU A 131 0.59 4.51 5.47
N GLY A 132 0.32 3.59 6.40
CA GLY A 132 0.39 3.84 7.84
C GLY A 132 1.76 4.36 8.27
N GLY A 133 2.84 3.67 7.89
CA GLY A 133 4.20 4.11 8.20
C GLY A 133 4.56 5.48 7.60
N ARG A 134 4.06 5.79 6.39
CA ARG A 134 4.24 7.13 5.80
C ARG A 134 3.49 8.21 6.57
N LEU A 135 2.28 7.92 7.06
CA LEU A 135 1.50 8.85 7.87
C LEU A 135 2.15 9.09 9.23
N GLU A 136 2.70 8.05 9.86
CA GLU A 136 3.48 8.19 11.10
C GLU A 136 4.71 9.07 10.89
N ALA A 137 5.51 8.80 9.87
CA ALA A 137 6.68 9.60 9.54
C ALA A 137 6.32 11.07 9.22
N LEU A 138 5.20 11.31 8.53
CA LEU A 138 4.70 12.66 8.27
C LEU A 138 4.25 13.33 9.58
N GLY A 139 3.60 12.59 10.48
CA GLY A 139 3.22 13.07 11.80
C GLY A 139 4.44 13.50 12.63
N GLU A 140 5.51 12.71 12.63
CA GLU A 140 6.77 13.07 13.28
C GLU A 140 7.40 14.34 12.68
N GLN A 141 7.40 14.47 11.35
CA GLN A 141 7.90 15.67 10.67
C GLN A 141 7.09 16.92 11.04
N VAL A 142 5.76 16.80 11.09
CA VAL A 142 4.88 17.91 11.50
C VAL A 142 5.12 18.28 12.96
N ALA A 143 5.29 17.29 13.85
CA ALA A 143 5.61 17.55 15.25
C ALA A 143 6.98 18.25 15.40
N ALA A 144 8.00 17.81 14.66
CA ALA A 144 9.32 18.43 14.64
C ALA A 144 9.26 19.87 14.13
N LEU A 145 8.51 20.13 13.03
CA LEU A 145 8.26 21.47 12.52
C LEU A 145 7.54 22.35 13.53
N GLY A 146 6.52 21.81 14.21
CA GLY A 146 5.83 22.50 15.30
C GLY A 146 6.78 22.93 16.41
N GLY A 147 7.64 22.01 16.87
CA GLY A 147 8.66 22.33 17.88
C GLY A 147 9.66 23.39 17.42
N ALA A 148 10.10 23.35 16.15
CA ALA A 148 10.97 24.36 15.57
C ALA A 148 10.29 25.74 15.53
N VAL A 149 9.05 25.81 15.06
CA VAL A 149 8.26 27.06 15.02
C VAL A 149 8.05 27.62 16.42
N ASP A 150 7.72 26.79 17.40
CA ASP A 150 7.57 27.22 18.79
C ASP A 150 8.88 27.78 19.36
N SER A 151 10.02 27.15 19.06
CA SER A 151 11.33 27.64 19.49
C SER A 151 11.67 29.00 18.87
N MET A 152 11.39 29.17 17.56
CA MET A 152 11.58 30.43 16.86
C MET A 152 10.67 31.53 17.41
N ASN A 153 9.41 31.21 17.69
CA ASN A 153 8.46 32.14 18.26
C ASN A 153 8.89 32.62 19.65
N ARG A 154 9.41 31.71 20.49
CA ARG A 154 9.96 32.08 21.81
C ARG A 154 11.18 33.00 21.69
N SER A 155 12.13 32.67 20.79
CA SER A 155 13.31 33.51 20.55
C SER A 155 12.92 34.90 20.06
N PHE A 156 12.05 34.97 19.04
CA PHE A 156 11.59 36.24 18.48
C PHE A 156 10.83 37.06 19.52
N SER A 157 9.93 36.45 20.30
CA SER A 157 9.20 37.13 21.37
C SER A 157 10.14 37.69 22.44
N TYR A 158 11.21 36.95 22.78
CA TYR A 158 12.25 37.43 23.68
C TYR A 158 12.99 38.64 23.11
N ASP A 159 13.46 38.54 21.86
CA ASP A 159 14.20 39.63 21.19
C ASP A 159 13.36 40.89 21.08
N VAL A 160 12.09 40.76 20.66
CA VAL A 160 11.14 41.88 20.59
C VAL A 160 10.99 42.55 21.96
N ARG A 161 10.91 41.77 23.04
CA ARG A 161 10.81 42.31 24.41
C ARG A 161 12.07 43.08 24.81
N VAL A 162 13.26 42.54 24.51
CA VAL A 162 14.54 43.21 24.78
C VAL A 162 14.64 44.51 23.99
N HIS A 163 14.33 44.48 22.69
CA HIS A 163 14.33 45.68 21.86
C HIS A 163 13.32 46.72 22.33
N HIS A 164 12.12 46.31 22.73
CA HIS A 164 11.11 47.20 23.28
C HIS A 164 11.61 47.89 24.56
N SER A 165 12.31 47.17 25.46
CA SER A 165 12.93 47.77 26.65
C SER A 165 14.00 48.79 26.26
N ARG A 166 14.92 48.45 25.35
CA ARG A 166 15.98 49.36 24.89
C ARG A 166 15.42 50.63 24.25
N LEU A 167 14.36 50.50 23.45
CA LEU A 167 13.68 51.65 22.85
C LEU A 167 13.07 52.56 23.92
N ARG A 168 12.47 51.99 24.97
CA ARG A 168 11.94 52.75 26.10
C ARG A 168 13.03 53.51 26.85
N ASP A 169 14.17 52.86 27.10
CA ASP A 169 15.32 53.49 27.75
C ASP A 169 15.87 54.64 26.91
N LEU A 170 16.02 54.43 25.60
CA LEU A 170 16.45 55.48 24.65
C LEU A 170 15.47 56.65 24.59
N GLN A 171 14.15 56.39 24.64
CA GLN A 171 13.14 57.44 24.71
C GLN A 171 13.30 58.28 25.98
N GLY A 172 13.61 57.65 27.12
CA GLY A 172 13.92 58.35 28.37
C GLY A 172 15.15 59.25 28.24
N LEU A 173 16.25 58.71 27.69
CA LEU A 173 17.48 59.46 27.46
C LEU A 173 17.27 60.65 26.51
N LEU A 174 16.54 60.44 25.41
CA LEU A 174 16.17 61.51 24.47
C LEU A 174 15.31 62.57 25.14
N GLY A 175 14.37 62.18 26.00
CA GLY A 175 13.55 63.09 26.78
C GLY A 175 14.39 63.99 27.69
N ASN A 176 15.35 63.40 28.41
CA ASN A 176 16.27 64.13 29.29
C ASN A 176 17.17 65.08 28.49
N ALA A 177 17.83 64.59 27.44
CA ALA A 177 18.68 65.41 26.58
C ALA A 177 17.90 66.57 25.92
N SER A 178 16.64 66.33 25.54
CA SER A 178 15.75 67.37 25.00
C SER A 178 15.34 68.39 26.07
N ALA A 179 15.18 67.99 27.32
CA ALA A 179 14.92 68.90 28.44
C ALA A 179 16.16 69.76 28.74
N ASP A 180 17.34 69.15 28.78
CA ASP A 180 18.60 69.84 29.00
C ASP A 180 18.90 70.84 27.88
N ALA A 181 18.69 70.44 26.62
CA ALA A 181 18.81 71.36 25.48
C ALA A 181 17.82 72.53 25.56
N ARG A 182 16.60 72.32 26.08
CA ARG A 182 15.65 73.41 26.32
C ARG A 182 16.11 74.34 27.45
N ARG A 183 16.65 73.81 28.54
CA ARG A 183 17.21 74.60 29.66
C ARG A 183 18.39 75.45 29.18
N ALA A 184 19.35 74.86 28.50
CA ALA A 184 20.51 75.57 27.95
C ALA A 184 20.09 76.70 26.99
N ARG A 185 19.11 76.46 26.12
CA ARG A 185 18.56 77.53 25.25
C ARG A 185 17.89 78.65 26.05
N ALA A 186 17.16 78.32 27.12
CA ALA A 186 16.52 79.32 27.97
C ALA A 186 17.56 80.16 28.73
N GLU A 187 18.62 79.53 29.25
CA GLU A 187 19.76 80.19 29.88
C GLU A 187 20.50 81.10 28.90
N GLN A 188 20.79 80.63 27.69
CA GLN A 188 21.41 81.43 26.63
C GLN A 188 20.55 82.64 26.26
N ALA A 189 19.23 82.47 26.16
CA ALA A 189 18.30 83.57 25.90
C ALA A 189 18.21 84.57 27.07
N ALA A 190 18.31 84.09 28.32
CA ALA A 190 18.38 84.95 29.51
C ALA A 190 19.68 85.75 29.54
N MET A 191 20.82 85.09 29.33
CA MET A 191 22.13 85.74 29.25
C MET A 191 22.18 86.77 28.11
N GLY A 192 21.63 86.43 26.94
CA GLY A 192 21.52 87.38 25.83
C GLY A 192 20.62 88.59 26.14
N ARG A 193 19.57 88.42 26.97
CA ARG A 193 18.78 89.56 27.48
C ARG A 193 19.59 90.40 28.45
N GLN A 194 20.31 89.77 29.39
CA GLN A 194 21.15 90.49 30.35
C GLN A 194 22.22 91.32 29.64
N LEU A 195 22.97 90.73 28.71
CA LEU A 195 24.00 91.45 27.96
C LEU A 195 23.45 92.66 27.21
N ARG A 196 22.24 92.57 26.64
CA ARG A 196 21.59 93.73 25.99
C ARG A 196 21.24 94.83 27.00
N LEU A 197 20.80 94.48 28.21
CA LEU A 197 20.53 95.46 29.26
C LEU A 197 21.83 96.14 29.72
N GLU A 198 22.89 95.36 29.98
CA GLU A 198 24.20 95.89 30.36
C GLU A 198 24.79 96.80 29.29
N LEU A 199 24.69 96.41 28.01
CA LEU A 199 25.11 97.24 26.88
C LEU A 199 24.30 98.54 26.80
N ALA A 200 22.99 98.50 27.06
CA ALA A 200 22.16 99.70 27.10
C ALA A 200 22.56 100.63 28.26
N LEU A 201 22.88 100.09 29.44
CA LEU A 201 23.39 100.85 30.57
C LEU A 201 24.74 101.48 30.25
N LEU A 202 25.69 100.71 29.70
CA LEU A 202 27.00 101.20 29.30
C LEU A 202 26.87 102.30 28.23
N ASN A 203 25.96 102.13 27.27
CA ASN A 203 25.66 103.14 26.26
C ASN A 203 25.13 104.44 26.91
N ASN A 204 24.22 104.34 27.88
CA ASN A 204 23.76 105.52 28.62
C ASN A 204 24.91 106.20 29.39
N VAL A 205 25.74 105.44 30.10
CA VAL A 205 26.89 105.99 30.85
C VAL A 205 27.89 106.65 29.93
N THR A 206 28.17 106.05 28.77
CA THR A 206 29.09 106.64 27.77
C THR A 206 28.53 107.92 27.16
N GLU A 207 27.23 107.99 26.87
CA GLU A 207 26.59 109.24 26.44
C GLU A 207 26.58 110.30 27.54
N GLU A 208 26.36 109.93 28.81
CA GLU A 208 26.47 110.84 29.97
C GLU A 208 27.89 111.39 30.13
N LEU A 209 28.91 110.52 30.11
CA LEU A 209 30.31 110.93 30.19
C LEU A 209 30.69 111.83 29.00
N ARG A 210 30.23 111.49 27.79
CA ARG A 210 30.44 112.31 26.59
C ARG A 210 29.80 113.70 26.72
N LEU A 211 28.61 113.79 27.33
CA LEU A 211 27.97 115.06 27.64
C LEU A 211 28.78 115.85 28.67
N GLN A 212 29.25 115.20 29.74
CA GLN A 212 30.09 115.82 30.76
C GLN A 212 31.43 116.32 30.19
N ASP A 213 32.07 115.56 29.30
CA ASP A 213 33.29 115.96 28.60
C ASP A 213 33.04 117.16 27.70
N TRP A 214 31.88 117.20 27.02
CA TRP A 214 31.46 118.37 26.24
C TRP A 214 31.25 119.60 27.12
N GLU A 215 30.59 119.45 28.26
CA GLU A 215 30.39 120.53 29.25
C GLU A 215 31.72 121.02 29.84
N HIS A 216 32.62 120.11 30.22
CA HIS A 216 33.96 120.45 30.70
C HIS A 216 34.78 121.16 29.62
N SER A 217 34.74 120.70 28.37
CA SER A 217 35.38 121.40 27.24
C SER A 217 34.79 122.80 27.03
N ALA A 218 33.47 122.97 27.15
CA ALA A 218 32.83 124.27 27.07
C ALA A 218 33.24 125.20 28.23
N ALA A 219 33.33 124.68 29.46
CA ALA A 219 33.79 125.41 30.63
C ALA A 219 35.28 125.81 30.53
N LEU A 220 36.14 124.92 30.06
CA LEU A 220 37.55 125.20 29.79
C LEU A 220 37.71 126.21 28.64
N ARG A 221 36.82 126.22 27.64
CA ARG A 221 36.73 127.29 26.62
C ARG A 221 36.43 128.66 27.22
N ASN A 222 35.62 128.73 28.28
CA ASN A 222 35.35 129.99 28.99
C ASN A 222 36.53 130.44 29.88
N VAL A 223 37.34 129.52 30.41
CA VAL A 223 38.54 129.84 31.21
C VAL A 223 39.74 130.20 30.31
N SER A 224 39.75 129.77 29.05
CA SER A 224 40.85 130.02 28.10
C SER A 224 40.80 131.39 27.39
N VAL A 225 40.23 132.41 28.04
CA VAL A 225 40.36 133.83 27.61
C VAL A 225 41.65 134.50 28.13
N ILE A 226 42.45 133.83 28.97
CA ILE A 226 43.82 134.29 29.29
C ILE A 226 44.83 133.34 28.64
N ARG A 227 45.09 133.60 27.36
CA ARG A 227 46.11 132.93 26.55
C ARG A 227 47.49 133.46 26.93
N GLY A 228 48.22 132.71 27.77
CA GLY A 228 49.66 132.87 27.93
C GLY A 228 50.43 132.42 26.67
N PRO A 229 51.64 132.97 26.40
CA PRO A 229 52.43 132.70 25.20
C PRO A 229 52.90 131.23 25.11
N PRO A 230 53.25 130.73 23.90
CA PRO A 230 53.57 129.32 23.66
C PRO A 230 54.73 128.83 24.53
N GLY A 231 54.53 127.72 25.26
CA GLY A 231 55.59 127.03 25.96
C GLY A 231 56.59 126.36 24.98
N PRO A 232 57.88 126.22 25.39
CA PRO A 232 58.95 125.70 24.55
C PRO A 232 58.69 124.25 24.08
N LYS A 233 59.22 123.96 22.89
CA LYS A 233 59.14 122.66 22.20
C LYS A 233 59.64 121.53 23.11
N GLY A 234 58.74 120.65 23.52
CA GLY A 234 59.07 119.43 24.27
C GLY A 234 59.85 118.43 23.42
N ASP A 235 60.76 117.72 24.10
CA ASP A 235 61.71 116.78 23.50
C ASP A 235 61.05 115.66 22.70
N ARG A 236 61.76 115.21 21.67
CA ARG A 236 61.38 114.08 20.82
C ARG A 236 61.28 112.82 21.69
N GLY A 237 60.06 112.33 21.90
CA GLY A 237 59.82 111.04 22.54
C GLY A 237 60.58 109.94 21.80
N THR A 238 61.26 109.08 22.55
CA THR A 238 61.91 107.88 22.06
C THR A 238 60.88 106.99 21.36
N GLU A 239 61.25 106.50 20.18
CA GLU A 239 60.48 105.55 19.39
C GLU A 239 60.11 104.34 20.27
N GLY A 240 58.81 104.03 20.37
CA GLY A 240 58.34 102.85 21.08
C GLY A 240 58.87 101.60 20.38
N MET A 241 59.46 100.68 21.13
CA MET A 241 59.90 99.39 20.60
C MET A 241 58.72 98.67 19.95
N GLU A 242 58.90 98.25 18.70
CA GLU A 242 57.96 97.45 17.94
C GLU A 242 57.65 96.16 18.71
N GLY A 243 56.38 95.90 19.00
CA GLY A 243 55.96 94.70 19.73
C GLY A 243 56.29 93.45 18.92
N GLU A 244 56.83 92.42 19.58
CA GLU A 244 57.15 91.15 18.91
C GLU A 244 55.92 90.58 18.17
N PRO A 245 56.08 90.09 16.93
CA PRO A 245 54.99 89.46 16.20
C PRO A 245 54.42 88.27 17.00
N GLY A 246 53.10 88.22 17.13
CA GLY A 246 52.42 87.10 17.79
C GLY A 246 52.77 85.77 17.13
N LEU A 247 53.03 84.74 17.94
CA LEU A 247 53.35 83.38 17.49
C LEU A 247 52.30 82.87 16.47
N PRO A 248 52.71 82.21 15.37
CA PRO A 248 51.76 81.61 14.44
C PRO A 248 50.86 80.59 15.14
N GLY A 249 49.57 80.60 14.82
CA GLY A 249 48.63 79.60 15.35
C GLY A 249 49.05 78.18 14.94
N LEU A 250 48.94 77.23 15.88
CA LEU A 250 49.23 75.82 15.63
C LEU A 250 48.41 75.29 14.43
N PRO A 251 49.00 74.48 13.52
CA PRO A 251 48.25 73.85 12.45
C PRO A 251 47.12 73.00 13.02
N GLY A 252 45.91 73.11 12.44
CA GLY A 252 44.78 72.26 12.84
C GLY A 252 45.12 70.78 12.67
N LEU A 253 44.76 69.97 13.67
CA LEU A 253 44.95 68.51 13.64
C LEU A 253 44.26 67.93 12.40
N ARG A 254 45.02 67.21 11.57
CA ARG A 254 44.49 66.47 10.42
C ARG A 254 43.50 65.42 10.96
N GLY A 255 42.25 65.46 10.48
CA GLY A 255 41.22 64.50 10.87
C GLY A 255 41.69 63.06 10.67
N LEU A 256 41.40 62.19 11.64
CA LEU A 256 41.72 60.77 11.58
C LEU A 256 41.11 60.14 10.32
N PRO A 257 41.84 59.28 9.58
CA PRO A 257 41.26 58.51 8.49
C PRO A 257 40.06 57.71 9.01
N GLY A 258 38.93 57.75 8.29
CA GLY A 258 37.75 56.98 8.67
C GLY A 258 38.05 55.49 8.78
N GLU A 259 37.43 54.81 9.74
CA GLU A 259 37.64 53.38 9.97
C GLU A 259 37.30 52.57 8.71
N ARG A 260 38.18 51.61 8.38
CA ARG A 260 37.97 50.72 7.24
C ARG A 260 36.75 49.86 7.51
N GLY A 261 35.77 49.89 6.60
CA GLY A 261 34.55 49.09 6.73
C GLY A 261 34.84 47.60 6.94
N PRO A 262 33.96 46.88 7.67
CA PRO A 262 34.17 45.48 7.98
C PRO A 262 34.29 44.62 6.70
N PRO A 263 35.08 43.53 6.73
CA PRO A 263 35.15 42.59 5.61
C PRO A 263 33.75 42.07 5.25
N GLY A 264 33.46 41.96 3.96
CA GLY A 264 32.21 41.36 3.49
C GLY A 264 32.07 39.91 3.96
N PRO A 265 30.84 39.39 4.12
CA PRO A 265 30.61 38.03 4.56
C PRO A 265 31.23 37.02 3.58
N ARG A 266 31.77 35.93 4.13
CA ARG A 266 32.34 34.82 3.35
C ARG A 266 31.24 34.17 2.52
N GLY A 267 31.45 34.01 1.21
CA GLY A 267 30.51 33.36 0.31
C GLY A 267 30.17 31.93 0.75
N LEU A 268 28.92 31.52 0.53
CA LEU A 268 28.43 30.18 0.86
C LEU A 268 29.20 29.12 0.07
N LYS A 269 29.57 28.03 0.76
CA LYS A 269 30.22 26.87 0.14
C LYS A 269 29.21 26.19 -0.79
N GLY A 270 29.60 25.98 -2.04
CA GLY A 270 28.74 25.31 -3.02
C GLY A 270 28.34 23.89 -2.58
N ASP A 271 27.13 23.49 -2.96
CA ASP A 271 26.56 22.20 -2.60
C ASP A 271 27.37 21.03 -3.16
N GLN A 272 27.43 19.95 -2.38
CA GLN A 272 28.11 18.71 -2.75
C GLN A 272 27.35 18.04 -3.90
N GLY A 273 28.04 17.73 -5.00
CA GLY A 273 27.45 17.08 -6.17
C GLY A 273 26.80 15.73 -5.84
N GLU A 274 25.71 15.41 -6.55
CA GLU A 274 24.92 14.20 -6.35
C GLU A 274 25.69 12.90 -6.62
N LEU A 275 25.31 11.85 -5.89
CA LEU A 275 25.94 10.53 -5.91
C LEU A 275 25.72 9.82 -7.26
N GLY A 276 26.79 9.26 -7.83
CA GLY A 276 26.72 8.50 -9.07
C GLY A 276 25.84 7.24 -8.97
N PRO A 277 25.20 6.80 -10.08
CA PRO A 277 24.29 5.66 -10.07
C PRO A 277 25.00 4.35 -9.71
N ARG A 278 24.27 3.47 -9.01
CA ARG A 278 24.76 2.15 -8.59
C ARG A 278 24.98 1.25 -9.82
N GLY A 279 26.14 0.59 -9.89
CA GLY A 279 26.50 -0.30 -10.99
C GLY A 279 25.55 -1.51 -11.14
N PRO A 280 25.47 -2.10 -12.35
CA PRO A 280 24.55 -3.20 -12.64
C PRO A 280 24.89 -4.49 -11.88
N MET A 281 23.86 -5.28 -11.57
CA MET A 281 23.97 -6.54 -10.83
C MET A 281 24.64 -7.63 -11.68
N GLY A 282 25.61 -8.34 -11.09
CA GLY A 282 26.32 -9.44 -11.76
C GLY A 282 25.42 -10.65 -12.06
N MET A 283 25.68 -11.30 -13.20
CA MET A 283 24.92 -12.46 -13.66
C MET A 283 25.19 -13.68 -12.75
N ARG A 284 24.11 -14.43 -12.45
CA ARG A 284 24.15 -15.62 -11.59
C ARG A 284 24.73 -16.80 -12.37
N GLY A 285 25.68 -17.51 -11.77
CA GLY A 285 26.33 -18.68 -12.39
C GLY A 285 25.39 -19.86 -12.60
N PHE A 286 25.61 -20.62 -13.68
CA PHE A 286 24.89 -21.83 -14.01
C PHE A 286 25.28 -22.99 -13.08
N LYS A 287 24.31 -23.76 -12.61
CA LYS A 287 24.56 -25.00 -11.85
C LYS A 287 24.79 -26.16 -12.82
N GLY A 288 25.84 -26.95 -12.53
CA GLY A 288 26.07 -28.28 -13.11
C GLY A 288 25.36 -29.38 -12.33
#